data_AF-A0A662CTR6-F1
#
_entry.id   AF-A0A662CTR6-F1
#
_cell.length_a   1.000
_cell.length_b   1.000
_cell.length_c   1.000
_cell.angle_alpha   90.00
_cell.angle_beta   90.00
_cell.angle_gamma   90.00
#
_symmetry.space_group_name_H-M   'P 1'
#
loop_
_entity.id
_entity.type
_entity.pdbx_description
1 polymer ?
#
loop_
_entity_poly.entity_id
_entity_poly.type
_entity_poly.pdbx_seq_one_letter_code
_entity_poly.pdbx_strand_id
1 'polypeptide(L)'
;MSERRIVTSWKEIAAYLKIRVRTAQRWEKELGLPVHRINELDKAYVFAYTDELDKWFEKRIRSRNIFKKFYGTKKPLAVIGFSSIFLVIIIFALIVFIFLPGHENLIPADFEVKNSRLIIYNSTGQELWTHELKESLDYSAYKRKELPASGLSSKANLNVYFKDIDQDKKINVIFGVQTKNESGEKVLCFDERGKVIWSFIPGRAVRFGDYLISEDFCVRLLRVVDLNQDGYLETVIIACHKVHFPSRVVVLDFQGKIMGEYWNIGHLNCVEIADLDNDGFQEIILGGVNNSYRKACLLVLDIRKMSGCSPRNNDPRFSCSELGRGTEKYYL
;
A
#
# COMPACT_ATOMS: atom_id res chain seq x y z
N MET A 1 49.63 2.53 18.71
CA MET A 1 49.84 1.80 17.44
C MET A 1 48.51 1.16 17.08
N SER A 2 47.75 1.71 16.12
CA SER A 2 46.49 1.10 15.69
C SER A 2 46.79 -0.09 14.78
N GLU A 3 46.15 -1.23 15.02
CA GLU A 3 46.23 -2.41 14.15
C GLU A 3 45.92 -2.04 12.69
N ARG A 4 46.80 -2.40 11.75
CA ARG A 4 46.52 -2.28 10.32
C ARG A 4 45.54 -3.39 9.92
N ARG A 5 44.25 -3.06 9.91
CA ARG A 5 43.21 -3.96 9.40
C ARG A 5 43.21 -3.93 7.87
N ILE A 6 43.21 -5.12 7.26
CA ILE A 6 43.18 -5.30 5.81
C ILE A 6 41.75 -5.66 5.40
N VAL A 7 41.24 -5.01 4.36
CA VAL A 7 40.01 -5.41 3.67
C VAL A 7 40.37 -6.11 2.37
N THR A 8 39.77 -7.27 2.14
CA THR A 8 40.07 -8.16 1.02
C THR A 8 38.85 -8.26 0.12
N SER A 9 39.01 -7.99 -1.17
CA SER A 9 37.96 -7.82 -2.18
C SER A 9 37.31 -6.43 -2.28
N TRP A 10 36.81 -6.16 -3.49
CA TRP A 10 36.04 -4.96 -3.80
C TRP A 10 34.76 -4.79 -2.97
N LYS A 11 34.13 -5.89 -2.54
CA LYS A 11 32.90 -5.84 -1.75
C LYS A 11 33.19 -5.32 -0.34
N GLU A 12 34.28 -5.76 0.27
CA GLU A 12 34.72 -5.28 1.58
C GLU A 12 35.20 -3.83 1.54
N ILE A 13 35.97 -3.44 0.51
CA ILE A 13 36.41 -2.05 0.30
C ILE A 13 35.21 -1.11 0.16
N ALA A 14 34.21 -1.52 -0.64
CA ALA A 14 33.00 -0.73 -0.85
C ALA A 14 32.14 -0.63 0.41
N ALA A 15 32.03 -1.71 1.19
CA ALA A 15 31.34 -1.72 2.47
C ALA A 15 32.04 -0.82 3.50
N TYR A 16 33.37 -0.85 3.57
CA TYR A 16 34.17 0.00 4.46
C TYR A 16 33.95 1.49 4.16
N LEU A 17 33.98 1.87 2.88
CA LEU A 17 33.77 3.25 2.43
C LEU A 17 32.27 3.65 2.31
N LYS A 18 31.33 2.74 2.62
CA LYS A 18 29.88 2.92 2.47
C LYS A 18 29.45 3.37 1.07
N ILE A 19 30.04 2.78 0.02
CA ILE A 19 29.73 3.07 -1.39
C ILE A 19 29.40 1.79 -2.17
N ARG A 20 28.95 1.94 -3.42
CA ARG A 20 28.76 0.80 -4.34
C ARG A 20 30.10 0.34 -4.91
N VAL A 21 30.22 -0.97 -5.18
CA VAL A 21 31.43 -1.61 -5.73
C VAL A 21 31.93 -0.93 -7.02
N ARG A 22 31.03 -0.62 -7.97
CA ARG A 22 31.39 0.08 -9.23
C ARG A 22 31.97 1.47 -8.98
N THR A 23 31.56 2.15 -7.91
CA THR A 23 32.08 3.46 -7.52
C THR A 23 33.49 3.33 -6.96
N ALA A 24 33.76 2.31 -6.14
CA ALA A 24 35.10 2.03 -5.62
C ALA A 24 36.09 1.72 -6.75
N GLN A 25 35.69 0.89 -7.73
CA GLN A 25 36.50 0.57 -8.91
C GLN A 25 36.77 1.80 -9.80
N ARG A 26 35.77 2.68 -9.96
CA ARG A 26 35.95 3.95 -10.67
C ARG A 26 36.93 4.87 -9.94
N TRP A 27 36.88 4.91 -8.61
CA TRP A 27 37.79 5.74 -7.81
C TRP A 27 39.23 5.25 -7.82
N GLU A 28 39.49 3.95 -7.93
CA GLU A 28 40.83 3.43 -8.22
C GLU A 28 41.35 4.01 -9.55
N LYS A 29 40.57 3.90 -10.63
CA LYS A 29 40.98 4.33 -11.98
C LYS A 29 41.12 5.85 -12.15
N GLU A 30 40.13 6.61 -11.68
CA GLU A 30 40.04 8.06 -11.96
C GLU A 30 40.62 8.93 -10.84
N LEU A 31 40.65 8.39 -9.62
CA LEU A 31 40.94 9.16 -8.40
C LEU A 31 42.11 8.59 -7.59
N GLY A 32 42.73 7.49 -8.05
CA GLY A 32 43.87 6.88 -7.39
C GLY A 32 43.54 6.40 -5.97
N LEU A 33 42.41 5.71 -5.80
CA LEU A 33 42.09 5.01 -4.55
C LEU A 33 43.22 4.00 -4.22
N PRO A 34 43.80 3.99 -3.01
CA PRO A 34 44.91 3.10 -2.66
C PRO A 34 44.39 1.68 -2.51
N VAL A 35 44.55 0.92 -3.60
CA VAL A 35 44.13 -0.47 -3.71
C VAL A 35 45.33 -1.24 -4.26
N HIS A 36 45.70 -2.31 -3.57
CA HIS A 36 46.89 -3.11 -3.86
C HIS A 36 46.48 -4.46 -4.47
N ARG A 37 47.33 -4.97 -5.35
CA ARG A 37 47.12 -6.22 -6.09
C ARG A 37 48.32 -7.13 -5.91
N ILE A 38 48.07 -8.38 -5.51
CA ILE A 38 49.12 -9.39 -5.37
C ILE A 38 49.22 -10.13 -6.72
N ASN A 39 50.30 -9.84 -7.46
CA ASN A 39 50.73 -10.36 -8.76
C ASN A 39 50.10 -9.72 -10.02
N GLU A 40 50.97 -9.48 -11.02
CA GLU A 40 50.68 -8.86 -12.33
C GLU A 40 49.97 -9.78 -13.33
N LEU A 41 49.27 -10.81 -12.87
CA LEU A 41 48.49 -11.70 -13.74
C LEU A 41 47.00 -11.44 -13.59
N ASP A 42 46.27 -11.56 -14.72
CA ASP A 42 44.92 -11.06 -15.04
C ASP A 42 43.73 -11.51 -14.14
N LYS A 43 43.99 -12.09 -12.96
CA LYS A 43 42.99 -12.37 -11.91
C LYS A 43 43.50 -11.99 -10.51
N ALA A 44 44.13 -10.83 -10.40
CA ALA A 44 44.79 -10.39 -9.18
C ALA A 44 43.84 -10.27 -7.97
N TYR A 45 44.26 -10.84 -6.84
CA TYR A 45 43.62 -10.67 -5.54
C TYR A 45 43.79 -9.22 -5.08
N VAL A 46 42.67 -8.55 -4.80
CA VAL A 46 42.62 -7.12 -4.46
C VAL A 46 42.48 -6.94 -2.95
N PHE A 47 43.33 -6.10 -2.35
CA PHE A 47 43.24 -5.72 -0.95
C PHE A 47 43.56 -4.24 -0.73
N ALA A 48 43.10 -3.67 0.39
CA ALA A 48 43.44 -2.32 0.80
C ALA A 48 43.65 -2.25 2.32
N TYR A 49 44.53 -1.36 2.76
CA TYR A 49 44.71 -1.07 4.18
C TYR A 49 43.68 -0.01 4.61
N THR A 50 42.96 -0.28 5.69
CA THR A 50 41.92 0.62 6.21
C THR A 50 42.47 2.01 6.55
N ASP A 51 43.69 2.12 7.08
CA ASP A 51 44.32 3.41 7.40
C ASP A 51 44.73 4.22 6.16
N GLU A 52 45.08 3.56 5.05
CA GLU A 52 45.33 4.22 3.76
C GLU A 52 44.03 4.73 3.14
N LEU A 53 42.94 3.96 3.23
CA LEU A 53 41.62 4.37 2.77
C LEU A 53 41.12 5.59 3.56
N ASP A 54 41.26 5.57 4.89
CA ASP A 54 40.87 6.68 5.76
C ASP A 54 41.70 7.94 5.47
N LYS A 55 43.03 7.81 5.37
CA LYS A 55 43.91 8.95 5.02
C LYS A 55 43.62 9.51 3.63
N TRP A 56 43.33 8.65 2.65
CA TRP A 56 42.96 9.09 1.30
C TRP A 56 41.63 9.83 1.31
N PHE A 57 40.66 9.32 2.07
CA PHE A 57 39.34 9.92 2.24
C PHE A 57 39.42 11.28 2.97
N GLU A 58 40.16 11.34 4.08
CA GLU A 58 40.42 12.57 4.83
C GLU A 58 41.18 13.61 4.01
N LYS A 59 42.22 13.21 3.26
CA LYS A 59 42.97 14.10 2.36
C LYS A 59 42.04 14.70 1.31
N ARG A 60 41.11 13.92 0.75
CA ARG A 60 40.15 14.41 -0.26
C ARG A 60 39.01 15.24 0.33
N ILE A 61 38.59 14.98 1.57
CA ILE A 61 37.65 15.86 2.30
C ILE A 61 38.33 17.18 2.66
N ARG A 62 39.60 17.16 3.07
CA ARG A 62 40.37 18.36 3.43
C ARG A 62 40.80 19.17 2.20
N SER A 63 41.01 18.51 1.04
CA SER A 63 41.14 19.17 -0.26
C SER A 63 39.82 19.68 -0.84
N ARG A 64 38.68 19.46 -0.17
CA ARG A 64 37.34 19.84 -0.66
C ARG A 64 36.97 21.31 -0.39
N ASN A 65 37.94 22.21 -0.53
CA ASN A 65 37.71 23.60 -0.96
C ASN A 65 37.46 23.70 -2.50
N ILE A 66 37.24 22.56 -3.17
CA ILE A 66 37.08 22.42 -4.63
C ILE A 66 35.71 22.92 -5.15
N PHE A 67 34.72 23.15 -4.29
CA PHE A 67 33.43 23.73 -4.73
C PHE A 67 33.44 25.26 -4.88
N LYS A 68 34.52 25.96 -4.46
CA LYS A 68 34.64 27.42 -4.60
C LYS A 68 35.27 27.88 -5.93
N LYS A 69 35.80 26.96 -6.74
CA LYS A 69 36.50 27.29 -8.00
C LYS A 69 35.61 27.28 -9.26
N PHE A 70 34.34 26.90 -9.14
CA PHE A 70 33.42 26.82 -10.29
C PHE A 70 32.41 27.97 -10.41
N TYR A 71 32.40 28.96 -9.52
CA TYR A 71 31.59 30.17 -9.70
C TYR A 71 32.37 31.43 -9.29
N GLY A 72 32.68 32.29 -10.28
CA GLY A 72 33.03 33.70 -10.01
C GLY A 72 34.08 34.40 -10.88
N THR A 73 33.79 34.60 -12.19
CA THR A 73 34.09 35.79 -13.05
C THR A 73 35.56 36.30 -13.22
N LYS A 74 36.08 36.60 -14.42
CA LYS A 74 35.64 37.64 -15.39
C LYS A 74 36.03 37.32 -16.87
N LYS A 75 35.30 37.97 -17.80
CA LYS A 75 35.10 37.74 -19.26
C LYS A 75 36.23 38.27 -20.19
N PRO A 76 36.11 38.03 -21.52
CA PRO A 76 35.77 39.15 -22.40
C PRO A 76 34.58 38.90 -23.36
N LEU A 77 34.18 39.97 -24.04
CA LEU A 77 32.92 40.26 -24.74
C LEU A 77 32.52 39.27 -25.86
N ALA A 78 31.21 39.00 -25.96
CA ALA A 78 30.40 38.60 -27.15
C ALA A 78 29.30 37.51 -26.92
N VAL A 79 28.75 37.33 -25.70
CA VAL A 79 27.62 36.38 -25.46
C VAL A 79 26.50 36.96 -24.57
N ILE A 80 26.30 38.28 -24.56
CA ILE A 80 25.36 38.94 -23.62
C ILE A 80 23.88 38.86 -24.07
N GLY A 81 23.58 38.39 -25.27
CA GLY A 81 22.18 38.21 -25.71
C GLY A 81 21.47 37.00 -25.08
N PHE A 82 22.14 35.84 -25.03
CA PHE A 82 21.45 34.56 -24.73
C PHE A 82 21.59 34.08 -23.29
N SER A 83 22.71 34.38 -22.61
CA SER A 83 22.94 33.92 -21.23
C SER A 83 21.99 34.57 -20.22
N SER A 84 21.64 35.84 -20.44
CA SER A 84 20.70 36.61 -19.62
C SER A 84 19.29 36.05 -19.76
N ILE A 85 18.87 35.77 -21.00
CA ILE A 85 17.57 35.18 -21.32
C ILE A 85 17.48 33.76 -20.75
N PHE A 86 18.53 32.96 -20.89
CA PHE A 86 18.54 31.59 -20.36
C PHE A 86 18.51 31.55 -18.83
N LEU A 87 19.22 32.48 -18.16
CA LEU A 87 19.17 32.62 -16.71
C LEU A 87 17.78 33.10 -16.25
N VAL A 88 17.18 34.03 -16.98
CA VAL A 88 15.80 34.49 -16.71
C VAL A 88 14.80 33.38 -16.98
N ILE A 89 14.98 32.55 -18.00
CA ILE A 89 14.13 31.37 -18.26
C ILE A 89 14.30 30.32 -17.17
N ILE A 90 15.52 30.09 -16.67
CA ILE A 90 15.75 29.14 -15.56
C ILE A 90 15.17 29.68 -14.26
N ILE A 91 15.37 30.96 -13.95
CA ILE A 91 14.81 31.60 -12.77
C ILE A 91 13.29 31.67 -12.87
N PHE A 92 12.75 31.99 -14.05
CA PHE A 92 11.31 31.96 -14.32
C PHE A 92 10.78 30.54 -14.25
N ALA A 93 11.48 29.52 -14.77
CA ALA A 93 11.09 28.13 -14.64
C ALA A 93 11.17 27.63 -13.19
N LEU A 94 12.15 28.10 -12.40
CA LEU A 94 12.26 27.82 -10.96
C LEU A 94 11.19 28.55 -10.15
N ILE A 95 10.90 29.80 -10.47
CA ILE A 95 9.81 30.58 -9.85
C ILE A 95 8.48 29.97 -10.25
N VAL A 96 8.28 29.60 -11.51
CA VAL A 96 7.11 28.85 -11.97
C VAL A 96 7.05 27.49 -11.28
N PHE A 97 8.16 26.78 -11.09
CA PHE A 97 8.17 25.50 -10.37
C PHE A 97 7.87 25.65 -8.86
N ILE A 98 8.33 26.73 -8.23
CA ILE A 98 8.16 27.01 -6.79
C ILE A 98 6.82 27.70 -6.48
N PHE A 99 6.35 28.59 -7.37
CA PHE A 99 5.16 29.43 -7.22
C PHE A 99 3.99 29.00 -8.11
N LEU A 100 4.13 27.98 -8.97
CA LEU A 100 2.94 27.31 -9.52
C LEU A 100 2.24 26.64 -8.34
N PRO A 101 0.96 26.98 -8.09
CA PRO A 101 0.15 26.28 -7.12
C PRO A 101 -0.12 24.89 -7.69
N GLY A 102 0.74 23.92 -7.42
CA GLY A 102 0.65 22.62 -8.10
C GLY A 102 1.15 21.42 -7.31
N HIS A 103 2.00 21.59 -6.29
CA HIS A 103 2.59 20.43 -5.60
C HIS A 103 1.94 20.04 -4.27
N GLU A 104 1.31 20.96 -3.54
CA GLU A 104 0.63 20.63 -2.27
C GLU A 104 -0.83 20.18 -2.45
N ASN A 105 -1.36 20.29 -3.67
CA ASN A 105 -2.78 20.05 -3.99
C ASN A 105 -3.04 18.73 -4.71
N LEU A 106 -2.08 17.80 -4.79
CA LEU A 106 -2.23 16.53 -5.53
C LEU A 106 -2.57 15.33 -4.62
N ILE A 107 -3.07 15.58 -3.41
CA ILE A 107 -3.41 14.54 -2.43
C ILE A 107 -4.89 14.17 -2.60
N PRO A 108 -5.21 12.91 -2.98
CA PRO A 108 -6.58 12.41 -2.95
C PRO A 108 -7.24 12.61 -1.58
N ALA A 109 -8.41 13.25 -1.57
CA ALA A 109 -9.13 13.54 -0.33
C ALA A 109 -10.65 13.40 -0.45
N ASP A 110 -11.20 13.50 -1.66
CA ASP A 110 -12.63 13.34 -1.90
C ASP A 110 -12.90 12.60 -3.22
N PHE A 111 -14.14 12.17 -3.41
CA PHE A 111 -14.56 11.45 -4.61
C PHE A 111 -15.96 11.82 -5.06
N GLU A 112 -16.22 11.55 -6.34
CA GLU A 112 -17.56 11.51 -6.91
C GLU A 112 -17.69 10.28 -7.81
N VAL A 113 -18.86 9.66 -7.76
CA VAL A 113 -19.23 8.60 -8.70
C VAL A 113 -20.30 9.14 -9.64
N LYS A 114 -19.98 9.22 -10.93
CA LYS A 114 -20.86 9.71 -11.99
C LYS A 114 -20.80 8.75 -13.17
N ASN A 115 -21.95 8.24 -13.58
CA ASN A 115 -21.99 7.17 -14.58
C ASN A 115 -21.06 6.00 -14.15
N SER A 116 -20.36 5.37 -15.07
CA SER A 116 -19.34 4.37 -14.72
C SER A 116 -17.97 5.00 -14.45
N ARG A 117 -17.90 6.19 -13.85
CA ARG A 117 -16.64 6.89 -13.57
C ARG A 117 -16.49 7.16 -12.09
N LEU A 118 -15.32 6.80 -11.57
CA LEU A 118 -14.81 7.26 -10.29
C LEU A 118 -13.94 8.48 -10.54
N ILE A 119 -14.33 9.62 -10.00
CA ILE A 119 -13.60 10.89 -10.10
C ILE A 119 -13.03 11.19 -8.73
N ILE A 120 -11.73 11.46 -8.66
CA ILE A 120 -11.03 11.76 -7.40
C ILE A 120 -10.62 13.22 -7.39
N TYR A 121 -10.86 13.85 -6.24
CA TYR A 121 -10.57 15.25 -5.98
C TYR A 121 -9.59 15.38 -4.81
N ASN A 122 -8.90 16.52 -4.77
CA ASN A 122 -8.18 16.96 -3.58
C ASN A 122 -9.12 17.66 -2.58
N SER A 123 -8.57 18.13 -1.47
CA SER A 123 -9.29 18.84 -0.41
C SER A 123 -9.85 20.20 -0.84
N THR A 124 -9.34 20.79 -1.92
CA THR A 124 -9.82 22.06 -2.48
C THR A 124 -10.90 21.87 -3.55
N GLY A 125 -11.27 20.62 -3.88
CA GLY A 125 -12.25 20.29 -4.93
C GLY A 125 -11.68 20.29 -6.36
N GLN A 126 -10.36 20.32 -6.53
CA GLN A 126 -9.72 20.14 -7.84
C GLN A 126 -9.71 18.66 -8.21
N GLU A 127 -10.14 18.33 -9.43
CA GLU A 127 -10.04 16.98 -9.98
C GLU A 127 -8.57 16.59 -10.17
N LEU A 128 -8.20 15.43 -9.63
CA LEU A 128 -6.86 14.85 -9.75
C LEU A 128 -6.80 13.85 -10.89
N TRP A 129 -7.76 12.92 -10.92
CA TRP A 129 -7.86 11.90 -11.95
C TRP A 129 -9.25 11.29 -11.99
N THR A 130 -9.57 10.67 -13.13
CA THR A 130 -10.80 9.94 -13.36
C THR A 130 -10.48 8.53 -13.84
N HIS A 131 -11.16 7.53 -13.28
CA HIS A 131 -11.08 6.13 -13.71
C HIS A 131 -12.42 5.65 -14.26
N GLU A 132 -12.41 5.09 -15.48
CA GLU A 132 -13.60 4.55 -16.12
C GLU A 132 -13.73 3.05 -15.83
N LEU A 133 -14.82 2.70 -15.15
CA LEU A 133 -15.21 1.34 -14.82
C LEU A 133 -16.05 0.76 -15.97
N LYS A 134 -15.93 -0.55 -16.19
CA LYS A 134 -16.77 -1.26 -17.16
C LYS A 134 -18.16 -1.55 -16.59
N GLU A 135 -18.25 -1.59 -15.26
CA GLU A 135 -19.44 -1.92 -14.52
C GLU A 135 -20.43 -0.75 -14.44
N SER A 136 -21.72 -1.07 -14.37
CA SER A 136 -22.78 -0.07 -14.13
C SER A 136 -22.94 0.15 -12.63
N LEU A 137 -22.40 1.27 -12.14
CA LEU A 137 -22.34 1.57 -10.70
C LEU A 137 -23.70 1.96 -10.13
N ASP A 138 -23.97 1.51 -8.91
CA ASP A 138 -25.11 2.01 -8.12
C ASP A 138 -24.72 3.30 -7.39
N TYR A 139 -25.10 4.46 -7.94
CA TYR A 139 -24.82 5.76 -7.32
C TYR A 139 -25.39 5.90 -5.90
N SER A 140 -26.47 5.20 -5.59
CA SER A 140 -27.13 5.34 -4.29
C SER A 140 -26.26 4.82 -3.14
N ALA A 141 -25.38 3.85 -3.44
CA ALA A 141 -24.38 3.31 -2.52
C ALA A 141 -23.30 4.33 -2.11
N TYR A 142 -23.04 5.31 -2.99
CA TYR A 142 -21.95 6.27 -2.82
C TYR A 142 -22.41 7.67 -2.40
N LYS A 143 -23.73 7.88 -2.28
CA LYS A 143 -24.24 9.14 -1.74
C LYS A 143 -23.94 9.20 -0.24
N ARG A 144 -23.27 10.27 0.19
CA ARG A 144 -23.25 10.68 1.60
C ARG A 144 -24.70 10.93 2.03
N LYS A 145 -25.36 9.93 2.65
CA LYS A 145 -26.71 10.10 3.19
C LYS A 145 -26.65 11.25 4.20
N GLU A 146 -27.48 12.27 4.02
CA GLU A 146 -27.79 13.22 5.08
C GLU A 146 -28.31 12.40 6.26
N LEU A 147 -27.54 12.34 7.36
CA LEU A 147 -27.92 11.53 8.52
C LEU A 147 -29.20 12.11 9.13
N PRO A 148 -30.25 11.31 9.40
CA PRO A 148 -31.32 11.76 10.27
C PRO A 148 -30.76 12.01 11.67
N ALA A 149 -31.19 13.12 12.30
CA ALA A 149 -30.74 13.56 13.63
C ALA A 149 -31.03 12.58 14.79
N SER A 150 -31.72 11.47 14.52
CA SER A 150 -31.95 10.40 15.49
C SER A 150 -30.69 9.51 15.61
N GLY A 151 -29.99 9.62 16.73
CA GLY A 151 -28.67 9.02 17.03
C GLY A 151 -28.52 7.49 17.01
N LEU A 152 -29.30 6.74 16.23
CA LEU A 152 -28.88 5.41 15.75
C LEU A 152 -28.20 5.61 14.39
N SER A 153 -26.94 6.05 14.44
CA SER A 153 -26.16 6.38 13.26
C SER A 153 -25.86 5.11 12.45
N SER A 154 -26.64 4.82 11.40
CA SER A 154 -26.03 4.19 10.23
C SER A 154 -25.18 5.27 9.57
N LYS A 155 -23.94 5.48 10.02
CA LYS A 155 -22.93 6.12 9.15
C LYS A 155 -23.02 5.33 7.85
N ALA A 156 -23.41 5.98 6.75
CA ALA A 156 -23.40 5.31 5.46
C ALA A 156 -21.98 4.76 5.27
N ASN A 157 -21.84 3.43 5.28
CA ASN A 157 -20.53 2.79 5.10
C ASN A 157 -20.16 2.99 3.64
N LEU A 158 -19.56 4.15 3.34
CA LEU A 158 -18.96 4.38 2.04
C LEU A 158 -17.76 3.43 1.96
N ASN A 159 -17.80 2.49 1.02
CA ASN A 159 -16.70 1.58 0.75
C ASN A 159 -15.59 2.30 -0.03
N VAL A 160 -15.19 3.50 0.42
CA VAL A 160 -14.15 4.33 -0.20
C VAL A 160 -13.22 4.86 0.88
N TYR A 161 -11.93 4.62 0.74
CA TYR A 161 -10.89 5.02 1.70
C TYR A 161 -9.74 5.74 1.01
N PHE A 162 -9.22 6.76 1.70
CA PHE A 162 -8.05 7.55 1.32
C PHE A 162 -6.99 7.35 2.41
N LYS A 163 -6.00 6.49 2.15
CA LYS A 163 -5.00 6.10 3.16
C LYS A 163 -3.64 5.88 2.50
N ASP A 164 -2.58 6.22 3.24
CA ASP A 164 -1.25 5.69 2.99
C ASP A 164 -1.21 4.26 3.54
N ILE A 165 -1.10 3.27 2.65
CA ILE A 165 -1.17 1.85 3.03
C ILE A 165 0.19 1.19 3.16
N ASP A 166 1.27 1.83 2.68
CA ASP A 166 2.61 1.25 2.57
C ASP A 166 3.74 2.11 3.14
N GLN A 167 3.38 3.18 3.85
CA GLN A 167 4.27 4.14 4.50
C GLN A 167 5.13 4.97 3.55
N ASP A 168 4.72 5.11 2.28
CA ASP A 168 5.43 5.93 1.29
C ASP A 168 5.01 7.41 1.30
N LYS A 169 4.08 7.78 2.19
CA LYS A 169 3.46 9.11 2.36
C LYS A 169 2.59 9.56 1.19
N LYS A 170 2.24 8.66 0.27
CA LYS A 170 1.25 8.92 -0.77
C LYS A 170 -0.07 8.30 -0.39
N ILE A 171 -1.15 8.96 -0.78
CA ILE A 171 -2.49 8.50 -0.46
C ILE A 171 -2.99 7.61 -1.58
N ASN A 172 -3.25 6.35 -1.24
CA ASN A 172 -3.94 5.38 -2.07
C ASN A 172 -5.45 5.54 -1.91
N VAL A 173 -6.17 5.20 -2.98
CA VAL A 173 -7.63 5.17 -2.97
C VAL A 173 -8.09 3.71 -3.03
N ILE A 174 -8.77 3.25 -1.98
CA ILE A 174 -9.40 1.92 -1.98
C ILE A 174 -10.89 2.10 -2.23
N PHE A 175 -11.42 1.40 -3.23
CA PHE A 175 -12.78 1.56 -3.72
C PHE A 175 -13.48 0.21 -3.87
N GLY A 176 -14.54 -0.01 -3.08
CA GLY A 176 -15.44 -1.15 -3.21
C GLY A 176 -16.51 -0.88 -4.26
N VAL A 177 -16.39 -1.54 -5.41
CA VAL A 177 -17.30 -1.45 -6.54
C VAL A 177 -18.62 -2.14 -6.22
N GLN A 178 -19.67 -1.35 -6.06
CA GLN A 178 -21.07 -1.75 -6.00
C GLN A 178 -21.81 -1.42 -7.31
N THR A 179 -22.50 -2.41 -7.87
CA THR A 179 -23.11 -2.34 -9.21
C THR A 179 -24.63 -2.53 -9.16
N LYS A 180 -25.35 -1.89 -10.08
CA LYS A 180 -26.82 -1.97 -10.17
C LYS A 180 -27.31 -3.36 -10.53
N ASN A 181 -26.58 -4.01 -11.43
CA ASN A 181 -26.94 -5.33 -11.95
C ASN A 181 -26.31 -6.44 -11.14
N GLU A 182 -25.70 -6.11 -10.00
CA GLU A 182 -25.14 -7.09 -9.10
C GLU A 182 -24.14 -8.03 -9.83
N SER A 183 -23.32 -7.47 -10.72
CA SER A 183 -22.29 -8.19 -11.46
C SER A 183 -21.01 -7.36 -11.51
N GLY A 184 -19.84 -7.99 -11.40
CA GLY A 184 -18.54 -7.30 -11.40
C GLY A 184 -18.15 -6.62 -10.08
N GLU A 185 -18.73 -7.07 -8.97
CA GLU A 185 -18.37 -6.60 -7.62
C GLU A 185 -16.91 -6.94 -7.32
N LYS A 186 -16.14 -5.92 -6.91
CA LYS A 186 -14.70 -6.04 -6.63
C LYS A 186 -14.23 -4.90 -5.74
N VAL A 187 -13.06 -5.06 -5.15
CA VAL A 187 -12.34 -3.98 -4.47
C VAL A 187 -11.12 -3.63 -5.29
N LEU A 188 -10.95 -2.34 -5.56
CA LEU A 188 -9.82 -1.79 -6.29
C LEU A 188 -8.96 -0.94 -5.35
N CYS A 189 -7.65 -0.99 -5.54
CA CYS A 189 -6.73 -0.05 -4.94
C CYS A 189 -5.98 0.71 -6.03
N PHE A 190 -5.95 2.03 -5.91
CA PHE A 190 -5.28 2.93 -6.83
C PHE A 190 -4.10 3.62 -6.14
N ASP A 191 -3.06 3.93 -6.91
CA ASP A 191 -2.01 4.88 -6.51
C ASP A 191 -2.55 6.32 -6.53
N GLU A 192 -1.69 7.28 -6.15
CA GLU A 192 -2.07 8.69 -6.07
C GLU A 192 -2.47 9.30 -7.42
N ARG A 193 -2.16 8.60 -8.53
CA ARG A 193 -2.37 9.03 -9.92
C ARG A 193 -3.51 8.28 -10.60
N GLY A 194 -4.22 7.39 -9.90
CA GLY A 194 -5.34 6.63 -10.44
C GLY A 194 -4.94 5.36 -11.20
N LYS A 195 -3.69 4.90 -11.08
CA LYS A 195 -3.29 3.59 -11.59
C LYS A 195 -3.71 2.50 -10.61
N VAL A 196 -4.36 1.45 -11.12
CA VAL A 196 -4.70 0.28 -10.30
C VAL A 196 -3.42 -0.43 -9.86
N ILE A 197 -3.23 -0.54 -8.54
CA ILE A 197 -2.16 -1.32 -7.90
C ILE A 197 -2.58 -2.78 -7.82
N TRP A 198 -3.78 -3.03 -7.29
CA TRP A 198 -4.37 -4.36 -7.21
C TRP A 198 -5.89 -4.30 -7.32
N SER A 199 -6.48 -5.46 -7.64
CA SER A 199 -7.92 -5.69 -7.74
C SER A 199 -8.25 -7.03 -7.09
N PHE A 200 -9.32 -7.08 -6.32
CA PHE A 200 -9.77 -8.28 -5.63
C PHE A 200 -11.25 -8.55 -5.88
N ILE A 201 -11.58 -9.78 -6.29
CA ILE A 201 -12.96 -10.23 -6.48
C ILE A 201 -13.33 -11.10 -5.27
N PRO A 202 -14.32 -10.69 -4.45
CA PRO A 202 -14.69 -11.44 -3.26
C PRO A 202 -15.52 -12.70 -3.57
N GLY A 203 -16.16 -12.74 -4.74
CA GLY A 203 -16.96 -13.87 -5.20
C GLY A 203 -16.13 -15.14 -5.31
N ARG A 204 -16.60 -16.22 -4.69
CA ARG A 204 -16.06 -17.58 -4.88
C ARG A 204 -17.21 -18.56 -4.75
N ALA A 205 -17.40 -19.40 -5.76
CA ALA A 205 -18.38 -20.48 -5.67
C ALA A 205 -17.98 -21.47 -4.57
N VAL A 206 -18.97 -22.00 -3.85
CA VAL A 206 -18.75 -22.91 -2.72
C VAL A 206 -19.92 -23.87 -2.58
N ARG A 207 -19.65 -25.13 -2.24
CA ARG A 207 -20.70 -26.13 -2.02
C ARG A 207 -21.12 -26.21 -0.56
N PHE A 208 -22.42 -26.10 -0.31
CA PHE A 208 -23.05 -26.37 0.99
C PHE A 208 -24.17 -27.40 0.83
N GLY A 209 -24.03 -28.55 1.49
CA GLY A 209 -24.84 -29.72 1.25
C GLY A 209 -24.80 -30.11 -0.23
N ASP A 210 -25.98 -30.27 -0.82
CA ASP A 210 -26.12 -30.58 -2.26
C ASP A 210 -26.11 -29.33 -3.16
N TYR A 211 -26.10 -28.13 -2.57
CA TYR A 211 -26.20 -26.87 -3.30
C TYR A 211 -24.83 -26.30 -3.65
N LEU A 212 -24.61 -26.01 -4.94
CA LEU A 212 -23.51 -25.17 -5.38
C LEU A 212 -23.98 -23.71 -5.32
N ILE A 213 -23.39 -22.93 -4.42
CA ILE A 213 -23.61 -21.50 -4.31
C ILE A 213 -22.68 -20.81 -5.30
N SER A 214 -23.20 -19.90 -6.12
CA SER A 214 -22.43 -19.17 -7.14
C SER A 214 -21.48 -18.14 -6.51
N GLU A 215 -20.68 -17.50 -7.35
CA GLU A 215 -19.75 -16.43 -6.95
C GLU A 215 -20.42 -15.05 -6.83
N ASP A 216 -21.75 -14.99 -6.80
CA ASP A 216 -22.55 -13.76 -6.78
C ASP A 216 -22.58 -13.12 -5.39
N PHE A 217 -21.43 -12.57 -4.99
CA PHE A 217 -21.26 -11.82 -3.76
C PHE A 217 -21.29 -10.31 -4.01
N CYS A 218 -21.76 -9.54 -3.03
CA CYS A 218 -21.62 -8.08 -2.98
C CYS A 218 -20.71 -7.68 -1.82
N VAL A 219 -19.90 -6.63 -2.01
CA VAL A 219 -19.08 -6.07 -0.92
C VAL A 219 -19.99 -5.30 0.02
N ARG A 220 -20.31 -5.89 1.17
CA ARG A 220 -21.23 -5.34 2.17
C ARG A 220 -20.53 -4.33 3.06
N LEU A 221 -19.34 -4.65 3.54
CA LEU A 221 -18.53 -3.77 4.38
C LEU A 221 -17.07 -3.85 3.97
N LEU A 222 -16.39 -2.72 4.14
CA LEU A 222 -14.97 -2.56 3.90
C LEU A 222 -14.35 -1.81 5.08
N ARG A 223 -13.17 -2.22 5.54
CA ARG A 223 -12.31 -1.49 6.49
C ARG A 223 -10.86 -1.53 6.00
N VAL A 224 -10.13 -0.46 6.25
CA VAL A 224 -8.70 -0.33 5.94
C VAL A 224 -7.99 0.11 7.21
N VAL A 225 -7.17 -0.76 7.79
CA VAL A 225 -6.61 -0.59 9.14
C VAL A 225 -5.34 -1.41 9.30
N ASP A 226 -4.47 -0.98 10.20
CA ASP A 226 -3.30 -1.72 10.65
C ASP A 226 -3.73 -2.76 11.70
N LEU A 227 -3.86 -4.02 11.29
CA LEU A 227 -4.32 -5.11 12.16
C LEU A 227 -3.19 -5.69 13.02
N ASN A 228 -1.94 -5.55 12.59
CA ASN A 228 -0.78 -6.19 13.23
C ASN A 228 0.21 -5.19 13.85
N GLN A 229 -0.09 -3.89 13.78
CA GLN A 229 0.71 -2.77 14.26
C GLN A 229 2.11 -2.65 13.62
N ASP A 230 2.25 -3.09 12.36
CA ASP A 230 3.51 -2.93 11.60
C ASP A 230 3.56 -1.63 10.76
N GLY A 231 2.44 -0.89 10.74
CA GLY A 231 2.23 0.36 10.04
C GLY A 231 1.86 0.23 8.56
N TYR A 232 1.84 -0.98 8.00
CA TYR A 232 1.20 -1.28 6.72
C TYR A 232 -0.29 -1.52 6.98
N LEU A 233 -1.16 -1.12 6.05
CA LEU A 233 -2.60 -1.26 6.25
C LEU A 233 -3.16 -2.49 5.54
N GLU A 234 -3.91 -3.30 6.27
CA GLU A 234 -4.72 -4.38 5.73
C GLU A 234 -6.09 -3.90 5.28
N THR A 235 -6.64 -4.61 4.29
CA THR A 235 -8.01 -4.40 3.82
C THR A 235 -8.90 -5.56 4.26
N VAL A 236 -9.86 -5.28 5.16
CA VAL A 236 -10.88 -6.24 5.60
C VAL A 236 -12.12 -6.09 4.74
N ILE A 237 -12.51 -7.17 4.05
CA ILE A 237 -13.62 -7.23 3.11
C ILE A 237 -14.65 -8.20 3.65
N ILE A 238 -15.87 -7.73 3.88
CA ILE A 238 -17.02 -8.56 4.23
C ILE A 238 -17.94 -8.57 3.01
N ALA A 239 -18.03 -9.72 2.36
CA ALA A 239 -18.90 -9.94 1.23
C ALA A 239 -20.06 -10.87 1.60
N CYS A 240 -21.27 -10.53 1.16
CA CYS A 240 -22.45 -11.37 1.36
C CYS A 240 -22.92 -11.89 0.01
N HIS A 241 -23.30 -13.17 -0.05
CA HIS A 241 -23.97 -13.67 -1.23
C HIS A 241 -25.31 -12.95 -1.41
N LYS A 242 -25.65 -12.60 -2.65
CA LYS A 242 -26.84 -11.79 -2.96
C LYS A 242 -28.16 -12.48 -2.65
N VAL A 243 -28.28 -13.73 -3.10
CA VAL A 243 -29.50 -14.53 -2.95
C VAL A 243 -29.43 -15.51 -1.75
N HIS A 244 -28.31 -16.18 -1.59
CA HIS A 244 -28.10 -17.21 -0.56
C HIS A 244 -27.46 -16.69 0.72
N PHE A 245 -27.36 -17.58 1.70
CA PHE A 245 -26.99 -17.24 3.06
C PHE A 245 -25.51 -16.87 3.33
N PRO A 246 -24.48 -17.34 2.60
CA PRO A 246 -23.13 -17.24 3.15
C PRO A 246 -22.55 -15.84 3.07
N SER A 247 -21.75 -15.50 4.07
CA SER A 247 -20.80 -14.39 4.02
C SER A 247 -19.39 -14.93 3.93
N ARG A 248 -18.55 -14.21 3.18
CA ARG A 248 -17.10 -14.43 3.10
C ARG A 248 -16.40 -13.19 3.65
N VAL A 249 -15.52 -13.41 4.62
CA VAL A 249 -14.64 -12.39 5.19
C VAL A 249 -13.24 -12.68 4.69
N VAL A 250 -12.61 -11.68 4.08
CA VAL A 250 -11.24 -11.79 3.55
C VAL A 250 -10.43 -10.62 4.08
N VAL A 251 -9.20 -10.89 4.48
CA VAL A 251 -8.22 -9.86 4.81
C VAL A 251 -7.11 -9.92 3.78
N LEU A 252 -6.81 -8.77 3.18
CA LEU A 252 -5.71 -8.58 2.24
C LEU A 252 -4.59 -7.76 2.89
N ASP A 253 -3.34 -8.07 2.57
CA ASP A 253 -2.23 -7.15 2.82
C ASP A 253 -2.29 -5.92 1.90
N PHE A 254 -1.40 -4.95 2.11
CA PHE A 254 -1.32 -3.73 1.30
C PHE A 254 -1.05 -4.00 -0.19
N GLN A 255 -0.55 -5.18 -0.56
CA GLN A 255 -0.29 -5.61 -1.94
C GLN A 255 -1.49 -6.33 -2.56
N GLY A 256 -2.57 -6.53 -1.82
CA GLY A 256 -3.78 -7.21 -2.28
C GLY A 256 -3.71 -8.74 -2.19
N LYS A 257 -2.75 -9.30 -1.45
CA LYS A 257 -2.63 -10.75 -1.24
C LYS A 257 -3.42 -11.17 0.00
N ILE A 258 -4.10 -12.30 -0.09
CA ILE A 258 -4.90 -12.86 1.00
C ILE A 258 -4.00 -13.26 2.17
N MET A 259 -4.31 -12.70 3.35
CA MET A 259 -3.72 -13.08 4.64
C MET A 259 -4.60 -14.07 5.40
N GLY A 260 -5.93 -13.93 5.28
CA GLY A 260 -6.90 -14.78 5.97
C GLY A 260 -8.25 -14.80 5.25
N GLU A 261 -8.96 -15.92 5.35
CA GLU A 261 -10.29 -16.13 4.76
C GLU A 261 -11.18 -16.90 5.73
N TYR A 262 -12.38 -16.38 5.97
CA TYR A 262 -13.34 -17.00 6.87
C TYR A 262 -14.75 -16.92 6.30
N TRP A 263 -15.57 -17.94 6.58
CA TRP A 263 -16.94 -18.05 6.08
C TRP A 263 -17.94 -18.07 7.22
N ASN A 264 -19.02 -17.30 7.11
CA ASN A 264 -20.14 -17.39 8.04
C ASN A 264 -21.38 -17.94 7.32
N ILE A 265 -22.06 -18.87 8.00
CA ILE A 265 -23.35 -19.41 7.58
C ILE A 265 -24.42 -18.37 7.91
N GLY A 266 -24.53 -17.32 7.10
CA GLY A 266 -25.46 -16.21 7.32
C GLY A 266 -24.80 -14.86 7.05
N HIS A 267 -25.61 -13.82 6.85
CA HIS A 267 -25.11 -12.49 6.50
C HIS A 267 -24.53 -11.76 7.71
N LEU A 268 -23.34 -11.20 7.52
CA LEU A 268 -22.67 -10.30 8.46
C LEU A 268 -22.94 -8.84 8.07
N ASN A 269 -23.40 -8.05 9.04
CA ASN A 269 -23.97 -6.72 8.79
C ASN A 269 -23.23 -5.59 9.53
N CYS A 270 -22.39 -5.91 10.51
CA CYS A 270 -21.53 -4.94 11.17
C CYS A 270 -20.13 -5.50 11.40
N VAL A 271 -19.16 -4.59 11.46
CA VAL A 271 -17.77 -4.88 11.77
C VAL A 271 -17.21 -3.75 12.63
N GLU A 272 -16.54 -4.14 13.71
CA GLU A 272 -15.71 -3.27 14.54
C GLU A 272 -14.32 -3.91 14.66
N ILE A 273 -13.32 -3.06 14.89
CA ILE A 273 -11.92 -3.48 14.96
C ILE A 273 -11.33 -2.91 16.24
N ALA A 274 -10.81 -3.80 17.08
CA ALA A 274 -10.22 -3.43 18.37
C ALA A 274 -9.29 -4.53 18.86
N ASP A 275 -8.20 -4.14 19.51
CA ASP A 275 -7.36 -5.03 20.31
C ASP A 275 -8.11 -5.37 21.62
N LEU A 276 -8.65 -6.59 21.71
CA LEU A 276 -9.51 -6.99 22.82
C LEU A 276 -8.73 -7.56 24.00
N ASP A 277 -7.55 -8.13 23.78
CA ASP A 277 -6.71 -8.72 24.82
C ASP A 277 -5.39 -7.99 25.07
N ASN A 278 -5.18 -6.83 24.43
CA ASN A 278 -4.01 -5.96 24.54
C ASN A 278 -2.71 -6.66 24.12
N ASP A 279 -2.78 -7.50 23.08
CA ASP A 279 -1.63 -8.26 22.58
C ASP A 279 -0.91 -7.57 21.40
N GLY A 280 -1.41 -6.41 20.98
CA GLY A 280 -0.86 -5.64 19.86
C GLY A 280 -1.51 -5.99 18.51
N PHE A 281 -2.32 -7.04 18.41
CA PHE A 281 -3.09 -7.36 17.22
C PHE A 281 -4.54 -6.90 17.39
N GLN A 282 -5.07 -6.23 16.37
CA GLN A 282 -6.47 -5.86 16.36
C GLN A 282 -7.33 -7.07 15.98
N GLU A 283 -8.33 -7.39 16.79
CA GLU A 283 -9.35 -8.37 16.41
C GLU A 283 -10.43 -7.76 15.53
N ILE A 284 -10.98 -8.60 14.65
CA ILE A 284 -12.12 -8.28 13.81
C ILE A 284 -13.38 -8.81 14.49
N ILE A 285 -14.23 -7.90 14.97
CA ILE A 285 -15.48 -8.19 15.66
C ILE A 285 -16.61 -8.05 14.67
N LEU A 286 -17.33 -9.12 14.41
CA LEU A 286 -18.38 -9.17 13.39
C LEU A 286 -19.72 -9.52 14.03
N GLY A 287 -20.76 -8.83 13.60
CA GLY A 287 -22.13 -9.14 14.00
C GLY A 287 -23.03 -9.44 12.80
N GLY A 288 -23.93 -10.39 12.98
CA GLY A 288 -24.83 -10.82 11.92
C GLY A 288 -25.79 -11.89 12.37
N VAL A 289 -26.08 -12.82 11.46
CA VAL A 289 -26.92 -13.98 11.73
C VAL A 289 -26.18 -15.27 11.43
N ASN A 290 -26.52 -16.32 12.17
CA ASN A 290 -26.19 -17.70 11.83
C ASN A 290 -27.47 -18.42 11.38
N ASN A 291 -27.57 -18.71 10.09
CA ASN A 291 -28.74 -19.33 9.47
C ASN A 291 -28.92 -20.80 9.90
N SER A 292 -27.84 -21.50 10.27
CA SER A 292 -27.93 -22.86 10.81
C SER A 292 -28.64 -22.86 12.17
N TYR A 293 -28.30 -21.91 13.05
CA TYR A 293 -28.94 -21.78 14.36
C TYR A 293 -30.22 -20.93 14.36
N ARG A 294 -30.48 -20.17 13.29
CA ARG A 294 -31.56 -19.17 13.20
C ARG A 294 -31.51 -18.13 14.32
N LYS A 295 -30.30 -17.66 14.63
CA LYS A 295 -30.04 -16.68 15.68
C LYS A 295 -29.15 -15.56 15.17
N ALA A 296 -29.17 -14.43 15.87
CA ALA A 296 -28.08 -13.47 15.76
C ALA A 296 -26.77 -14.13 16.23
N CYS A 297 -25.65 -13.69 15.68
CA CYS A 297 -24.34 -14.11 16.14
C CYS A 297 -23.40 -12.91 16.31
N LEU A 298 -22.48 -13.06 17.25
CA LEU A 298 -21.31 -12.21 17.42
C LEU A 298 -20.07 -13.11 17.36
N LEU A 299 -19.13 -12.78 16.49
CA LEU A 299 -17.89 -13.55 16.35
C LEU A 299 -16.68 -12.63 16.34
N VAL A 300 -15.57 -13.17 16.83
CA VAL A 300 -14.30 -12.47 16.93
C VAL A 300 -13.24 -13.27 16.19
N LEU A 301 -12.57 -12.65 15.23
CA LEU A 301 -11.52 -13.25 14.43
C LEU A 301 -10.17 -12.61 14.75
N ASP A 302 -9.16 -13.47 14.91
CA ASP A 302 -7.75 -13.10 15.00
C ASP A 302 -7.08 -13.42 13.66
N ILE A 303 -6.47 -12.40 13.05
CA ILE A 303 -5.87 -12.48 11.72
C ILE A 303 -4.80 -13.57 11.61
N ARG A 304 -4.11 -13.90 12.70
CA ARG A 304 -3.00 -14.88 12.71
C ARG A 304 -3.49 -16.32 12.46
N LYS A 305 -4.77 -16.59 12.69
CA LYS A 305 -5.37 -17.94 12.60
C LYS A 305 -6.57 -18.03 11.66
N MET A 306 -7.05 -16.89 11.18
CA MET A 306 -8.30 -16.73 10.44
C MET A 306 -8.45 -17.69 9.26
N SER A 307 -9.31 -18.68 9.45
CA SER A 307 -9.61 -19.76 8.51
C SER A 307 -10.94 -20.46 8.85
N GLY A 308 -11.53 -21.15 7.87
CA GLY A 308 -12.64 -22.07 8.07
C GLY A 308 -14.03 -21.43 8.01
N CYS A 309 -15.01 -22.10 8.63
CA CYS A 309 -16.40 -21.69 8.59
C CYS A 309 -17.08 -21.77 9.97
N SER A 310 -18.03 -20.86 10.19
CA SER A 310 -18.81 -20.73 11.43
C SER A 310 -19.39 -22.03 11.95
N PRO A 311 -19.60 -22.16 13.27
CA PRO A 311 -20.26 -23.33 13.84
C PRO A 311 -21.67 -23.52 13.28
N ARG A 312 -22.11 -24.78 13.30
CA ARG A 312 -23.41 -25.20 12.76
C ARG A 312 -24.00 -26.33 13.59
N ASN A 313 -25.31 -26.48 13.50
CA ASN A 313 -25.99 -27.70 13.94
C ASN A 313 -25.81 -28.84 12.92
N ASN A 314 -26.43 -29.98 13.21
CA ASN A 314 -26.36 -31.19 12.38
C ASN A 314 -27.22 -31.12 11.09
N ASP A 315 -27.62 -29.93 10.63
CA ASP A 315 -28.34 -29.77 9.37
C ASP A 315 -27.38 -29.95 8.17
N PRO A 316 -27.60 -30.95 7.30
CA PRO A 316 -26.70 -31.25 6.19
C PRO A 316 -26.64 -30.13 5.15
N ARG A 317 -27.67 -29.26 5.06
CA ARG A 317 -27.69 -28.14 4.10
C ARG A 317 -26.60 -27.11 4.35
N PHE A 318 -26.08 -27.05 5.57
CA PHE A 318 -24.98 -26.15 5.95
C PHE A 318 -23.63 -26.87 6.05
N SER A 319 -23.55 -28.13 5.59
CA SER A 319 -22.30 -28.88 5.55
C SER A 319 -21.45 -28.47 4.36
N CYS A 320 -20.20 -28.10 4.58
CA CYS A 320 -19.25 -27.81 3.50
C CYS A 320 -18.04 -28.75 3.64
N SER A 321 -17.71 -29.49 2.58
CA SER A 321 -16.51 -30.34 2.55
C SER A 321 -15.24 -29.56 2.21
N GLU A 322 -15.39 -28.38 1.61
CA GLU A 322 -14.28 -27.51 1.20
C GLU A 322 -13.77 -26.64 2.35
N LEU A 323 -14.57 -26.44 3.40
CA LEU A 323 -14.29 -25.54 4.50
C LEU A 323 -14.18 -26.32 5.81
N GLY A 324 -13.03 -26.21 6.46
CA GLY A 324 -12.83 -26.75 7.80
C GLY A 324 -13.60 -25.99 8.87
N ARG A 325 -13.49 -26.47 10.12
CA ARG A 325 -14.00 -25.76 11.29
C ARG A 325 -13.36 -24.38 11.38
N GLY A 326 -14.17 -23.37 11.72
CA GLY A 326 -13.72 -22.02 12.00
C GLY A 326 -12.68 -21.94 13.12
N THR A 327 -11.91 -20.86 13.07
CA THR A 327 -10.82 -20.52 13.99
C THR A 327 -11.15 -19.26 14.80
N GLU A 328 -12.44 -19.05 15.05
CA GLU A 328 -12.94 -17.90 15.79
C GLU A 328 -12.35 -17.91 17.20
N LYS A 329 -11.88 -16.74 17.65
CA LYS A 329 -11.44 -16.54 19.03
C LYS A 329 -12.64 -16.69 19.96
N TYR A 330 -13.78 -16.13 19.55
CA TYR A 330 -15.07 -16.26 20.21
C TYR A 330 -16.21 -16.37 19.19
N TYR A 331 -17.24 -17.13 19.51
CA TYR A 331 -18.50 -17.22 18.75
C TYR A 331 -19.67 -17.33 19.74
N LEU A 332 -20.57 -16.36 19.70
CA LEU A 332 -21.71 -16.21 20.62
C LEU A 332 -23.04 -16.27 19.88
#